data_AF-A0A3N5VZF2-F1
#
_entry.id   AF-A0A3N5VZF2-F1
#
_cell.length_a   1.000
_cell.length_b   1.000
_cell.length_c   1.000
_cell.angle_alpha   90.00
_cell.angle_beta   90.00
_cell.angle_gamma   90.00
#
_symmetry.space_group_name_H-M   'P 1'
#
loop_
_entity.id
_entity.type
_entity.pdbx_description
1 polymer ?
#
loop_
_entity_poly.entity_id
_entity_poly.type
_entity_poly.pdbx_seq_one_letter_code
_entity_poly.pdbx_strand_id
1 'polypeptide(L)'
;MRLIRLKAIAWKELIQIFRDPTSLTLAVSIPVLLLILFGYALTLDVDRIPTVVHDLDRTPRSRDLIDQFLRSKYFQLEAVADNYADLQNKIDRGQALMGLVIPANFSRDLEADRETAIQILVDGTDANTATIALGYAQAIVTLYSQEILAHKMNQLGIGSISPPVEPRIRIWFNPDLESKNFIIPGLIAVIMVILATILTSSTIAREWERGTMEQLISTPIRNSELILGKLIPYFGIGMFDLALTVVMGRFLFEVPLRGSGFLLFSLAGLFLLGAISQGVVVSIIAKNQLLSSQISIVLSYLPTFILSGFIYPIDNMPKLIQG
;
A
#
# COMPACT_ATOMS: atom_id res chain seq x y z
N MET A 1 -20.30 -31.41 -24.48
CA MET A 1 -19.66 -31.68 -23.18
C MET A 1 -20.70 -32.35 -22.29
N ARG A 2 -20.37 -33.43 -21.59
CA ARG A 2 -21.29 -34.09 -20.66
C ARG A 2 -21.04 -33.54 -19.24
N LEU A 3 -21.99 -32.76 -18.73
CA LEU A 3 -21.96 -32.15 -17.39
C LEU A 3 -21.63 -33.15 -16.26
N ILE A 4 -22.07 -34.39 -16.41
CA ILE A 4 -21.80 -35.48 -15.45
C ILE A 4 -20.29 -35.73 -15.30
N ARG A 5 -19.53 -35.73 -16.41
CA ARG A 5 -18.07 -35.96 -16.39
C ARG A 5 -17.34 -34.78 -15.77
N LEU A 6 -17.74 -33.56 -16.13
CA LEU A 6 -17.18 -32.34 -15.55
C LEU A 6 -17.41 -32.30 -14.04
N LYS A 7 -18.63 -32.61 -13.56
CA LYS A 7 -18.95 -32.68 -12.13
C LYS A 7 -18.13 -33.76 -11.42
N ALA A 8 -17.94 -34.93 -12.04
CA ALA A 8 -17.13 -36.01 -11.46
C ALA A 8 -15.66 -35.61 -11.29
N ILE A 9 -15.07 -34.93 -12.29
CA ILE A 9 -13.69 -34.43 -12.24
C ILE A 9 -13.56 -33.35 -11.15
N ALA A 10 -14.49 -32.38 -11.12
CA ALA A 10 -14.51 -31.34 -10.10
C ALA A 10 -14.63 -31.91 -8.70
N TRP A 11 -15.50 -32.90 -8.49
CA TRP A 11 -15.68 -33.57 -7.21
C TRP A 11 -14.42 -34.34 -6.77
N LYS A 12 -13.78 -35.06 -7.70
CA LYS A 12 -12.51 -35.77 -7.44
C LYS A 12 -11.41 -34.80 -7.02
N GLU A 13 -11.28 -33.68 -7.74
CA GLU A 13 -10.26 -32.68 -7.47
C GLU A 13 -10.52 -31.96 -6.13
N LEU A 14 -11.79 -31.62 -5.83
CA LEU A 14 -12.19 -31.08 -4.53
C LEU A 14 -11.74 -32.00 -3.39
N ILE A 15 -12.05 -33.30 -3.48
CA ILE A 15 -11.64 -34.29 -2.46
C ILE A 15 -10.12 -34.36 -2.34
N GLN A 16 -9.39 -34.31 -3.46
CA GLN A 16 -7.92 -34.30 -3.42
C GLN A 16 -7.37 -33.08 -2.70
N ILE A 17 -7.92 -31.89 -2.95
CA ILE A 17 -7.45 -30.65 -2.32
C ILE A 17 -7.74 -30.66 -0.81
N PHE A 18 -8.96 -31.03 -0.40
CA PHE A 18 -9.30 -31.13 1.02
C PHE A 18 -8.49 -32.20 1.77
N ARG A 19 -7.99 -33.21 1.06
CA ARG A 19 -7.11 -34.26 1.61
C ARG A 19 -5.62 -33.95 1.51
N ASP A 20 -5.23 -32.85 0.86
CA ASP A 20 -3.84 -32.38 0.77
C ASP A 20 -3.63 -31.29 1.84
N PRO A 21 -3.27 -31.67 3.09
CA PRO A 21 -3.16 -30.72 4.20
C PRO A 21 -2.11 -29.64 3.93
N THR A 22 -1.08 -29.95 3.14
CA THR A 22 -0.04 -29.00 2.75
C THR A 22 -0.64 -27.91 1.86
N SER A 23 -1.37 -28.30 0.80
CA SER A 23 -2.03 -27.32 -0.08
C SER A 23 -3.06 -26.47 0.67
N LEU A 24 -3.85 -27.09 1.55
CA LEU A 24 -4.86 -26.37 2.33
C LEU A 24 -4.24 -25.40 3.34
N THR A 25 -3.17 -25.82 4.01
CA THR A 25 -2.43 -24.97 4.96
C THR A 25 -1.80 -23.80 4.24
N LEU A 26 -1.16 -24.01 3.07
CA LEU A 26 -0.57 -22.93 2.28
C LEU A 26 -1.64 -21.95 1.78
N ALA A 27 -2.79 -22.46 1.30
CA ALA A 27 -3.88 -21.65 0.78
C ALA A 27 -4.49 -20.70 1.83
N VAL A 28 -4.43 -21.04 3.12
CA VAL A 28 -4.95 -20.18 4.20
C VAL A 28 -3.83 -19.39 4.88
N SER A 29 -2.70 -20.03 5.16
CA SER A 29 -1.63 -19.43 5.97
C SER A 29 -0.89 -18.32 5.24
N ILE A 30 -0.64 -18.47 3.94
CA ILE A 30 0.09 -17.46 3.14
C ILE A 30 -0.68 -16.13 3.12
N PRO A 31 -1.97 -16.08 2.74
CA PRO A 31 -2.78 -14.86 2.79
C PRO A 31 -2.81 -14.20 4.16
N VAL A 32 -3.04 -15.01 5.19
CA VAL A 32 -3.12 -14.53 6.58
C VAL A 32 -1.78 -13.92 6.99
N LEU A 33 -0.68 -14.62 6.73
CA LEU A 33 0.66 -14.16 7.06
C LEU A 33 1.03 -12.90 6.26
N LEU A 34 0.73 -12.84 4.96
CA LEU A 34 0.99 -11.66 4.14
C LEU A 34 0.16 -10.47 4.60
N LEU A 35 -1.13 -10.65 4.92
CA LEU A 35 -1.95 -9.57 5.46
C LEU A 35 -1.47 -9.08 6.82
N ILE A 36 -1.10 -9.98 7.73
CA ILE A 36 -0.56 -9.59 9.05
C ILE A 36 0.79 -8.88 8.89
N LEU A 37 1.69 -9.47 8.11
CA LEU A 37 3.02 -8.93 7.89
C LEU A 37 2.92 -7.54 7.26
N PHE A 38 2.21 -7.39 6.14
CA PHE A 38 2.15 -6.10 5.46
C PHE A 38 1.19 -5.12 6.14
N GLY A 39 0.07 -5.59 6.68
CA GLY A 39 -0.93 -4.73 7.32
C GLY A 39 -0.45 -4.11 8.63
N TYR A 40 0.48 -4.76 9.35
CA TYR A 40 1.12 -4.19 10.54
C TYR A 40 2.53 -3.67 10.31
N ALA A 41 3.34 -4.31 9.45
CA ALA A 41 4.73 -3.91 9.25
C ALA A 41 4.93 -2.82 8.20
N LEU A 42 4.00 -2.66 7.24
CA LEU A 42 4.03 -1.54 6.29
C LEU A 42 3.02 -0.49 6.70
N THR A 43 3.48 0.43 7.54
CA THR A 43 2.85 1.73 7.75
C THR A 43 3.67 2.75 6.97
N LEU A 44 3.04 3.42 6.00
CA LEU A 44 3.57 4.65 5.38
C LEU A 44 3.02 5.88 6.11
N ASP A 45 2.41 5.68 7.29
CA ASP A 45 1.85 6.76 8.09
C ASP A 45 3.00 7.53 8.72
N VAL A 46 3.11 8.81 8.35
CA VAL A 46 4.16 9.71 8.83
C VAL A 46 3.63 10.48 10.03
N ASP A 47 3.51 9.77 11.15
CA ASP A 47 3.16 10.34 12.45
C ASP A 47 4.44 10.46 13.31
N ARG A 48 4.60 11.59 14.01
CA ARG A 48 5.76 11.87 14.91
C ARG A 48 7.12 11.89 14.19
N ILE A 49 7.24 12.70 13.16
CA ILE A 49 8.47 13.04 12.45
C ILE A 49 9.52 13.52 13.47
N PRO A 50 10.61 12.75 13.68
CA PRO A 50 11.71 13.15 14.56
C PRO A 50 12.36 14.41 14.02
N THR A 51 12.22 15.51 14.77
CA THR A 51 12.60 16.85 14.34
C THR A 51 13.67 17.42 15.25
N VAL A 52 14.72 17.97 14.65
CA VAL A 52 15.76 18.72 15.34
C VAL A 52 15.67 20.18 14.98
N VAL A 53 15.78 21.05 15.97
CA VAL A 53 15.67 22.50 15.75
C VAL A 53 17.01 23.17 16.02
N HIS A 54 17.46 24.03 15.11
CA HIS A 54 18.56 24.94 15.33
C HIS A 54 18.01 26.38 15.38
N ASP A 55 17.79 26.88 16.59
CA ASP A 55 17.29 28.23 16.84
C ASP A 55 18.44 29.21 17.13
N LEU A 56 18.75 30.06 16.14
CA LEU A 56 19.75 31.11 16.26
C LEU A 56 19.20 32.41 16.88
N ASP A 57 17.89 32.63 16.83
CA ASP A 57 17.23 33.87 17.31
C ASP A 57 17.00 33.80 18.83
N ARG A 58 16.58 32.62 19.33
CA ARG A 58 16.35 32.31 20.76
C ARG A 58 15.42 33.28 21.47
N THR A 59 14.40 33.76 20.77
CA THR A 59 13.43 34.75 21.23
C THR A 59 12.07 34.10 21.53
N PRO A 60 11.12 34.86 22.10
CA PRO A 60 9.73 34.38 22.21
C PRO A 60 9.09 34.06 20.86
N ARG A 61 9.40 34.80 19.78
CA ARG A 61 8.81 34.55 18.45
C ARG A 61 9.37 33.29 17.78
N SER A 62 10.67 33.03 17.92
CA SER A 62 11.24 31.77 17.40
C SER A 62 10.66 30.57 18.14
N ARG A 63 10.49 30.67 19.47
CA ARG A 63 9.84 29.62 20.28
C ARG A 63 8.38 29.40 19.93
N ASP A 64 7.63 30.46 19.64
CA ASP A 64 6.22 30.35 19.23
C ASP A 64 6.07 29.57 17.91
N LEU A 65 6.95 29.82 16.93
CA LEU A 65 7.01 29.02 15.71
C LEU A 65 7.33 27.55 16.01
N ILE A 66 8.33 27.28 16.85
CA ILE A 66 8.68 25.90 17.26
C ILE A 66 7.48 25.23 17.91
N ASP A 67 6.79 25.91 18.82
CA ASP A 67 5.62 25.40 19.50
C ASP A 67 4.47 25.08 18.52
N GLN A 68 4.33 25.81 17.42
CA GLN A 68 3.36 25.45 16.36
C GLN A 68 3.66 24.08 15.74
N PHE A 69 4.95 23.78 15.49
CA PHE A 69 5.36 22.47 15.03
C PHE A 69 5.05 21.38 16.06
N LEU A 70 5.35 21.62 17.34
CA LEU A 70 5.18 20.64 18.42
C LEU A 70 3.74 20.43 18.86
N ARG A 71 2.85 21.40 18.61
CA ARG A 71 1.40 21.26 18.82
C ARG A 71 0.76 20.36 17.77
N SER A 72 1.38 20.23 16.60
CA SER A 72 0.92 19.28 15.58
C SER A 72 1.16 17.84 16.05
N LYS A 73 0.31 16.90 15.63
CA LYS A 73 0.54 15.47 15.90
C LYS A 73 1.66 14.86 15.03
N TYR A 74 2.14 15.63 14.06
CA TYR A 74 3.03 15.16 13.00
C TYR A 74 4.50 15.32 13.35
N PHE A 75 4.88 16.29 14.20
CA PHE A 75 6.28 16.55 14.54
C PHE A 75 6.56 16.28 16.01
N GLN A 76 7.73 15.70 16.29
CA GLN A 76 8.22 15.46 17.64
C GLN A 76 9.61 16.09 17.77
N LEU A 77 9.82 16.91 18.79
CA LEU A 77 11.16 17.48 19.07
C LEU A 77 12.05 16.40 19.68
N GLU A 78 13.12 16.02 18.98
CA GLU A 78 14.13 15.10 19.51
C GLU A 78 15.26 15.85 20.21
N ALA A 79 15.74 16.94 19.61
CA ALA A 79 16.80 17.75 20.18
C ALA A 79 16.82 19.17 19.63
N VAL A 80 17.46 20.06 20.37
CA VAL A 80 17.89 21.38 19.88
C VAL A 80 19.37 21.25 19.51
N ALA A 81 19.72 21.54 18.26
CA ALA A 81 21.09 21.50 17.77
C ALA A 81 21.84 22.78 18.13
N ASP A 82 23.10 22.63 18.55
CA ASP A 82 23.95 23.75 18.94
C ASP A 82 24.47 24.55 17.73
N ASN A 83 24.67 23.86 16.61
CA ASN A 83 25.15 24.46 15.36
C ASN A 83 24.61 23.67 14.15
N TYR A 84 24.76 24.26 12.96
CA TYR A 84 24.28 23.66 11.71
C TYR A 84 24.89 22.27 11.44
N ALA A 85 26.18 22.07 11.75
CA ALA A 85 26.84 20.78 11.52
C ALA A 85 26.33 19.70 12.49
N ASP A 86 26.00 20.04 13.73
CA ASP A 86 25.35 19.13 14.69
C ASP A 86 23.95 18.74 14.21
N LEU A 87 23.16 19.71 13.71
CA LEU A 87 21.87 19.42 13.09
C LEU A 87 22.01 18.45 11.92
N GLN A 88 22.93 18.72 11.00
CA GLN A 88 23.18 17.85 9.86
C GLN A 88 23.64 16.45 10.30
N ASN A 89 24.58 16.36 11.25
CA ASN A 89 25.05 15.09 11.77
C ASN A 89 23.92 14.25 12.40
N LYS A 90 22.93 14.89 13.05
CA LYS A 90 21.77 14.20 13.61
C LYS A 90 20.87 13.62 12.51
N ILE A 91 20.70 14.34 11.40
CA ILE A 91 19.98 13.85 10.22
C ILE A 91 20.77 12.69 9.59
N ASP A 92 22.06 12.88 9.32
CA ASP A 92 22.93 11.88 8.67
C ASP A 92 23.04 10.57 9.47
N ARG A 93 22.88 10.62 10.80
CA ARG A 93 22.87 9.45 11.69
C ARG A 93 21.49 8.80 11.85
N GLY A 94 20.46 9.33 11.20
CA GLY A 94 19.07 8.87 11.34
C GLY A 94 18.47 9.15 12.72
N GLN A 95 19.04 10.09 13.49
CA GLN A 95 18.48 10.52 14.78
C GLN A 95 17.32 11.52 14.59
N ALA A 96 17.28 12.18 13.43
CA ALA A 96 16.23 13.09 13.03
C ALA A 96 15.91 12.87 11.55
N LEU A 97 14.62 12.93 11.19
CA LEU A 97 14.19 12.93 9.79
C LEU A 97 14.11 14.36 9.25
N MET A 98 13.84 15.34 10.11
CA MET A 98 13.74 16.76 9.76
C MET A 98 14.64 17.63 10.64
N GLY A 99 15.23 18.65 10.02
CA GLY A 99 15.89 19.77 10.68
C GLY A 99 15.18 21.08 10.37
N LEU A 100 14.89 21.89 11.40
CA LEU A 100 14.36 23.25 11.26
C LEU A 100 15.43 24.25 11.69
N VAL A 101 15.80 25.17 10.82
CA VAL A 101 16.77 26.23 11.11
C VAL A 101 16.06 27.59 11.09
N ILE A 102 16.13 28.29 12.23
CA ILE A 102 15.57 29.64 12.40
C ILE A 102 16.72 30.64 12.41
N PRO A 103 16.72 31.68 11.56
CA PRO A 103 17.83 32.62 11.44
C PRO A 103 17.93 33.57 12.65
N ALA A 104 19.12 34.06 12.97
CA ALA A 104 19.41 34.87 14.17
C ALA A 104 18.68 36.23 14.27
N ASN A 105 18.05 36.68 13.18
CA ASN A 105 17.35 37.96 13.13
C ASN A 105 15.84 37.78 12.92
N PHE A 106 15.33 36.56 13.08
CA PHE A 106 13.96 36.18 12.77
C PHE A 106 12.93 37.12 13.41
N SER A 107 13.00 37.35 14.73
CA SER A 107 12.09 38.28 15.41
C SER A 107 12.21 39.70 14.92
N ARG A 108 13.45 40.18 14.77
CA ARG A 108 13.72 41.55 14.38
C ARG A 108 13.21 41.84 12.97
N ASP A 109 13.35 40.88 12.06
CA ASP A 109 12.90 41.02 10.69
C ASP A 109 11.38 40.94 10.60
N LEU A 110 10.73 40.07 11.38
CA LEU A 110 9.26 40.03 11.51
C LEU A 110 8.69 41.34 12.07
N GLU A 111 9.30 41.91 13.11
CA GLU A 111 8.86 43.18 13.71
C GLU A 111 9.13 44.38 12.81
N ALA A 112 10.16 44.30 11.96
CA ALA A 112 10.52 45.34 11.00
C ALA A 112 9.84 45.18 9.63
N ASP A 113 8.85 44.30 9.51
CA ASP A 113 8.11 44.03 8.28
C ASP A 113 8.99 43.58 7.09
N ARG A 114 10.09 42.91 7.40
CA ARG A 114 10.97 42.30 6.40
C ARG A 114 10.62 40.83 6.23
N GLU A 115 10.71 40.37 4.99
CA GLU A 115 10.63 38.94 4.71
C GLU A 115 11.78 38.20 5.40
N THR A 116 11.45 37.08 6.06
CA THR A 116 12.43 36.21 6.70
C THR A 116 12.21 34.78 6.21
N ALA A 117 13.31 34.09 5.92
CA ALA A 117 13.29 32.71 5.45
C ALA A 117 13.78 31.79 6.57
N ILE A 118 12.94 30.82 6.93
CA ILE A 118 13.37 29.66 7.71
C ILE A 118 13.82 28.58 6.74
N GLN A 119 14.73 27.71 7.17
CA GLN A 119 15.19 26.58 6.36
C GLN A 119 14.69 25.28 6.97
N ILE A 120 14.15 24.41 6.11
CA ILE A 120 13.73 23.06 6.47
C ILE A 120 14.63 22.09 5.70
N LEU A 121 15.26 21.18 6.44
CA LEU A 121 16.10 20.10 5.93
C LEU A 121 15.38 18.78 6.21
N VAL A 122 15.34 17.87 5.24
CA VAL A 122 14.66 16.58 5.41
C VAL A 122 15.52 15.50 4.78
N ASP A 123 15.62 14.34 5.44
CA ASP A 123 16.24 13.15 4.88
C ASP A 123 15.40 12.63 3.70
N GLY A 124 15.96 12.71 2.50
CA GLY A 124 15.31 12.29 1.25
C GLY A 124 15.47 10.81 0.91
N THR A 125 16.02 9.98 1.79
CA THR A 125 16.21 8.54 1.55
C THR A 125 14.88 7.82 1.27
N ASP A 126 13.82 8.19 1.99
CA ASP A 126 12.44 7.88 1.64
C ASP A 126 11.75 9.13 1.10
N ALA A 127 11.65 9.21 -0.23
CA ALA A 127 11.06 10.35 -0.93
C ALA A 127 9.58 10.59 -0.57
N ASN A 128 8.81 9.54 -0.28
CA ASN A 128 7.40 9.68 0.07
C ASN A 128 7.27 10.32 1.46
N THR A 129 7.97 9.75 2.44
CA THR A 129 8.01 10.28 3.81
C THR A 129 8.53 11.73 3.84
N ALA A 130 9.58 12.03 3.07
CA ALA A 130 10.13 13.37 2.97
C ALA A 130 9.13 14.38 2.37
N THR A 131 8.42 13.99 1.31
CA THR A 131 7.42 14.85 0.66
C THR A 131 6.25 15.16 1.59
N ILE A 132 5.78 14.16 2.34
CA ILE A 132 4.71 14.33 3.34
C ILE A 132 5.18 15.28 4.45
N ALA A 133 6.38 15.05 4.99
CA ALA A 133 6.96 15.89 6.04
C ALA A 133 7.10 17.37 5.59
N LEU A 134 7.59 17.60 4.37
CA LEU A 134 7.67 18.94 3.78
C LEU A 134 6.29 19.58 3.61
N GLY A 135 5.30 18.81 3.17
CA GLY A 135 3.92 19.27 3.05
C GLY A 135 3.34 19.75 4.38
N TYR A 136 3.53 18.98 5.45
CA TYR A 136 3.10 19.38 6.80
C TYR A 136 3.84 20.61 7.31
N ALA A 137 5.16 20.68 7.14
CA ALA A 137 5.94 21.84 7.55
C ALA A 137 5.50 23.11 6.80
N GLN A 138 5.30 23.02 5.48
CA GLN A 138 4.81 24.13 4.68
C GLN A 138 3.41 24.59 5.11
N ALA A 139 2.52 23.66 5.47
CA ALA A 139 1.20 24.00 5.98
C ALA A 139 1.28 24.78 7.31
N ILE A 140 2.10 24.32 8.25
CA ILE A 140 2.30 25.00 9.55
C ILE A 140 2.89 26.40 9.35
N VAL A 141 3.92 26.54 8.51
CA VAL A 141 4.55 27.84 8.22
C VAL A 141 3.56 28.80 7.56
N THR A 142 2.73 28.30 6.64
CA THR A 142 1.68 29.09 6.00
C THR A 142 0.65 29.59 7.01
N LEU A 143 0.20 28.72 7.92
CA LEU A 143 -0.75 29.09 8.98
C LEU A 143 -0.15 30.13 9.93
N TYR A 144 1.10 29.94 10.38
CA TYR A 144 1.81 30.90 11.22
C TYR A 144 1.96 32.28 10.55
N SER A 145 2.32 32.29 9.26
CA SER A 145 2.42 33.52 8.47
C SER A 145 1.07 34.26 8.40
N GLN A 146 -0.03 33.54 8.18
CA GLN A 146 -1.37 34.11 8.19
C GLN A 146 -1.76 34.68 9.56
N GLU A 147 -1.39 34.01 10.65
CA GLU A 147 -1.65 34.47 12.02
C GLU A 147 -0.91 35.78 12.33
N ILE A 148 0.37 35.89 11.95
CA ILE A 148 1.15 37.12 12.09
C ILE A 148 0.49 38.27 11.30
N LEU A 149 0.12 38.02 10.04
CA LEU A 149 -0.53 39.02 9.21
C LEU A 149 -1.87 39.48 9.80
N ALA A 150 -2.67 38.55 10.32
CA ALA A 150 -3.96 38.85 10.96
C ALA A 150 -3.78 39.69 12.23
N HIS A 151 -2.83 39.34 13.10
CA HIS A 151 -2.52 40.12 14.30
C HIS A 151 -2.07 41.54 13.98
N LYS A 152 -1.22 41.69 12.95
CA LYS A 152 -0.73 42.99 12.51
C LYS A 152 -1.84 43.89 11.96
N MET A 153 -2.74 43.35 11.13
CA MET A 153 -3.88 44.10 10.60
C MET A 153 -4.82 44.58 11.70
N ASN A 154 -5.02 43.75 12.74
CA ASN A 154 -5.79 44.13 13.92
C ASN A 154 -5.13 45.27 14.72
N GLN A 155 -3.80 45.25 14.88
CA GLN A 155 -3.06 46.32 15.56
C GLN A 155 -3.11 47.66 14.80
N LEU A 156 -3.13 47.61 13.46
CA LEU A 156 -3.24 48.80 12.60
C LEU A 156 -4.67 49.37 12.53
N GLY A 157 -5.64 48.75 13.21
CA GLY A 157 -7.04 49.21 13.20
C GLY A 157 -7.76 49.03 11.85
N ILE A 158 -7.14 48.29 10.91
CA ILE A 158 -7.67 48.01 9.56
C ILE A 158 -8.79 46.93 9.62
N GLY A 159 -9.03 46.36 10.80
CA GLY A 159 -9.92 45.23 11.01
C GLY A 159 -9.26 43.92 10.55
N SER A 160 -9.84 42.80 10.96
CA SER A 160 -9.40 41.49 10.46
C SER A 160 -9.73 41.42 8.96
N ILE A 161 -8.70 41.47 8.11
CA ILE A 161 -8.82 40.99 6.74
C ILE A 161 -8.84 39.46 6.86
N SER A 162 -10.03 38.90 7.03
CA SER A 162 -10.20 37.47 6.82
C SER A 162 -9.83 37.19 5.37
N PRO A 163 -8.92 36.25 5.08
CA PRO A 163 -8.60 35.92 3.70
C PRO A 163 -9.91 35.66 2.95
N PRO A 164 -10.13 36.31 1.78
CA PRO A 164 -11.42 36.27 1.09
C PRO A 164 -11.80 34.85 0.64
N VAL A 165 -10.86 33.92 0.69
CA VAL A 165 -11.02 32.50 0.38
C VAL A 165 -10.51 31.70 1.57
N GLU A 166 -11.43 31.03 2.26
CA GLU A 166 -11.12 30.05 3.30
C GLU A 166 -11.02 28.65 2.65
N PRO A 167 -9.85 28.00 2.64
CA PRO A 167 -9.71 26.68 2.05
C PRO A 167 -10.38 25.61 2.93
N ARG A 168 -11.53 25.10 2.50
CA ARG A 168 -12.22 23.96 3.14
C ARG A 168 -11.72 22.64 2.54
N ILE A 169 -10.50 22.27 2.91
CA ILE A 169 -9.85 21.06 2.39
C ILE A 169 -10.52 19.83 3.03
N ARG A 170 -11.04 18.94 2.18
CA ARG A 170 -11.57 17.64 2.59
C ARG A 170 -10.90 16.57 1.75
N ILE A 171 -10.21 15.66 2.40
CA ILE A 171 -9.63 14.48 1.74
C ILE A 171 -10.74 13.45 1.57
N TRP A 172 -10.99 13.05 0.32
CA TRP A 172 -12.03 12.07 0.02
C TRP A 172 -11.48 10.65 0.16
N PHE A 173 -12.33 9.71 0.55
CA PHE A 173 -12.06 8.27 0.75
C PHE A 173 -11.12 7.90 1.90
N ASN A 174 -10.07 8.68 2.19
CA ASN A 174 -9.15 8.43 3.30
C ASN A 174 -8.90 9.71 4.14
N PRO A 175 -9.89 10.20 4.91
CA PRO A 175 -9.77 11.46 5.65
C PRO A 175 -8.65 11.48 6.67
N ASP A 176 -8.40 10.32 7.29
CA ASP A 176 -7.38 10.12 8.32
C ASP A 176 -6.01 9.79 7.72
N LEU A 177 -5.91 9.74 6.38
CA LEU A 177 -4.69 9.42 5.62
C LEU A 177 -4.01 8.10 6.00
N GLU A 178 -4.75 7.17 6.62
CA GLU A 178 -4.19 5.90 7.07
C GLU A 178 -3.81 5.01 5.88
N SER A 179 -2.56 4.55 5.88
CA SER A 179 -1.96 3.72 4.83
C SER A 179 -2.67 2.39 4.68
N LYS A 180 -3.21 1.84 5.78
CA LYS A 180 -3.97 0.58 5.78
C LYS A 180 -5.16 0.59 4.80
N ASN A 181 -5.79 1.76 4.62
CA ASN A 181 -6.95 1.94 3.73
C ASN A 181 -6.56 1.87 2.24
N PHE A 182 -5.26 2.01 1.94
CA PHE A 182 -4.70 1.86 0.59
C PHE A 182 -4.00 0.50 0.41
N ILE A 183 -3.18 0.10 1.40
CA ILE A 183 -2.31 -1.07 1.30
C ILE A 183 -3.11 -2.38 1.25
N ILE A 184 -4.11 -2.54 2.12
CA ILE A 184 -4.82 -3.81 2.27
C ILE A 184 -5.65 -4.17 1.02
N PRO A 185 -6.46 -3.26 0.43
CA PRO A 185 -7.16 -3.55 -0.81
C PRO A 185 -6.24 -3.99 -1.95
N GLY A 186 -5.07 -3.35 -2.10
CA GLY A 186 -4.10 -3.74 -3.12
C GLY A 186 -3.48 -5.12 -2.87
N LEU A 187 -3.17 -5.42 -1.61
CA LEU A 187 -2.65 -6.74 -1.23
C LEU A 187 -3.64 -7.87 -1.48
N ILE A 188 -4.94 -7.65 -1.31
CA ILE A 188 -5.96 -8.66 -1.62
C ILE A 188 -5.80 -9.12 -3.08
N ALA A 189 -5.67 -8.18 -4.03
CA ALA A 189 -5.47 -8.52 -5.44
C ALA A 189 -4.16 -9.27 -5.70
N VAL A 190 -3.06 -8.85 -5.06
CA VAL A 190 -1.75 -9.50 -5.18
C VAL A 190 -1.80 -10.93 -4.62
N ILE A 191 -2.36 -11.13 -3.43
CA ILE A 191 -2.52 -12.42 -2.77
C ILE A 191 -3.35 -13.35 -3.66
N MET A 192 -4.47 -12.86 -4.20
CA MET A 192 -5.31 -13.62 -5.12
C MET A 192 -4.52 -14.14 -6.33
N VAL A 193 -3.71 -13.29 -6.97
CA VAL A 193 -2.91 -13.73 -8.13
C VAL A 193 -1.87 -14.76 -7.72
N ILE A 194 -1.14 -14.53 -6.64
CA ILE A 194 -0.11 -15.45 -6.15
C ILE A 194 -0.73 -16.83 -5.90
N LEU A 195 -1.82 -16.89 -5.14
CA LEU A 195 -2.46 -18.16 -4.83
C LEU A 195 -3.06 -18.83 -6.04
N ALA A 196 -3.81 -18.07 -6.86
CA ALA A 196 -4.44 -18.61 -8.05
C ALA A 196 -3.40 -19.23 -8.99
N THR A 197 -2.29 -18.54 -9.23
CA THR A 197 -1.26 -18.97 -10.17
C THR A 197 -0.40 -20.10 -9.62
N ILE A 198 -0.01 -20.09 -8.34
CA ILE A 198 0.75 -21.18 -7.72
C ILE A 198 -0.07 -22.48 -7.71
N LEU A 199 -1.32 -22.41 -7.26
CA LEU A 199 -2.16 -23.61 -7.16
C LEU A 199 -2.47 -24.17 -8.55
N THR A 200 -2.87 -23.32 -9.50
CA THR A 200 -3.30 -23.77 -10.84
C THR A 200 -2.12 -24.20 -11.72
N SER A 201 -0.96 -23.58 -11.58
CA SER A 201 0.26 -24.01 -12.29
C SER A 201 0.75 -25.39 -11.88
N SER A 202 0.40 -25.84 -10.67
CA SER A 202 0.71 -27.19 -10.24
C SER A 202 -0.26 -28.25 -10.78
N THR A 203 -1.44 -27.87 -11.28
CA THR A 203 -2.55 -28.82 -11.51
C THR A 203 -2.33 -29.85 -12.61
N ILE A 204 -1.84 -29.41 -13.77
CA ILE A 204 -1.57 -30.27 -14.93
C ILE A 204 -0.15 -30.81 -14.84
N ALA A 205 0.80 -29.98 -14.41
CA ALA A 205 2.18 -30.37 -14.18
C ALA A 205 2.30 -31.57 -13.21
N ARG A 206 1.53 -31.57 -12.12
CA ARG A 206 1.48 -32.70 -11.16
C ARG A 206 0.97 -34.00 -11.78
N GLU A 207 0.04 -33.93 -12.74
CA GLU A 207 -0.48 -35.12 -13.43
C GLU A 207 0.55 -35.68 -14.44
N TRP A 208 1.35 -34.81 -15.06
CA TRP A 208 2.48 -35.23 -15.89
C TRP A 208 3.57 -35.91 -15.05
N GLU A 209 3.97 -35.32 -13.94
CA GLU A 209 5.00 -35.89 -13.05
C GLU A 209 4.60 -37.23 -12.45
N ARG A 210 3.32 -37.40 -12.12
CA ARG A 210 2.80 -38.66 -11.55
C ARG A 210 2.49 -39.74 -12.61
N GLY A 211 2.66 -39.44 -13.90
CA GLY A 211 2.33 -40.35 -15.00
C GLY A 211 0.83 -40.60 -15.18
N THR A 212 -0.04 -39.95 -14.41
CA THR A 212 -1.50 -40.09 -14.49
C THR A 212 -2.08 -39.39 -15.71
N MET A 213 -1.32 -38.50 -16.35
CA MET A 213 -1.75 -37.82 -17.57
C MET A 213 -2.02 -38.79 -18.74
N GLU A 214 -1.22 -39.84 -18.90
CA GLU A 214 -1.42 -40.85 -19.95
C GLU A 214 -2.72 -41.64 -19.74
N GLN A 215 -3.02 -41.95 -18.48
CA GLN A 215 -4.28 -42.60 -18.09
C GLN A 215 -5.48 -41.66 -18.34
N LEU A 216 -5.35 -40.36 -18.07
CA LEU A 216 -6.41 -39.39 -18.33
C LEU A 216 -6.67 -39.22 -19.84
N ILE A 217 -5.62 -39.16 -20.66
CA ILE A 217 -5.74 -39.00 -22.12
C ILE A 217 -6.35 -40.25 -22.78
N SER A 218 -6.14 -41.44 -22.22
CA SER A 218 -6.73 -42.69 -22.71
C SER A 218 -8.21 -42.88 -22.31
N THR A 219 -8.74 -42.06 -21.40
CA THR A 219 -10.18 -42.05 -21.08
C THR A 219 -10.98 -41.27 -22.13
N PRO A 220 -12.29 -41.54 -22.30
CA PRO A 220 -13.13 -40.83 -23.29
C PRO A 220 -13.51 -39.39 -22.85
N ILE A 221 -12.66 -38.71 -22.08
CA ILE A 221 -12.86 -37.35 -21.55
C ILE A 221 -12.32 -36.32 -22.55
N ARG A 222 -13.06 -35.23 -22.78
CA ARG A 222 -12.56 -34.13 -23.63
C ARG A 222 -11.60 -33.22 -22.84
N ASN A 223 -10.60 -32.65 -23.51
CA ASN A 223 -9.64 -31.71 -22.90
C ASN A 223 -10.33 -30.54 -22.17
N SER A 224 -11.41 -29.99 -22.74
CA SER A 224 -12.16 -28.90 -22.09
C SER A 224 -12.94 -29.35 -20.84
N GLU A 225 -13.38 -30.61 -20.78
CA GLU A 225 -14.03 -31.19 -19.59
C GLU A 225 -13.00 -31.40 -18.48
N LEU A 226 -11.79 -31.82 -18.82
CA LEU A 226 -10.67 -32.00 -17.89
C LEU A 226 -10.22 -30.67 -17.29
N ILE A 227 -9.96 -29.66 -18.14
CA ILE A 227 -9.50 -28.35 -17.70
C ILE A 227 -10.57 -27.68 -16.84
N LEU A 228 -11.80 -27.50 -17.33
CA LEU A 228 -12.86 -26.83 -16.56
C LEU A 228 -13.22 -27.59 -15.28
N GLY A 229 -13.22 -28.93 -15.34
CA GLY A 229 -13.46 -29.78 -14.17
C GLY A 229 -12.42 -29.53 -13.07
N LYS A 230 -11.14 -29.33 -13.44
CA LYS A 230 -10.10 -28.95 -12.49
C LYS A 230 -10.23 -27.50 -12.03
N LEU A 231 -10.58 -26.56 -12.91
CA LEU A 231 -10.62 -25.14 -12.57
C LEU A 231 -11.71 -24.75 -11.56
N ILE A 232 -12.87 -25.40 -11.60
CA ILE A 232 -14.00 -25.07 -10.73
C ILE A 232 -13.63 -25.13 -9.23
N PRO A 233 -13.00 -26.21 -8.72
CA PRO A 233 -12.48 -26.26 -7.35
C PRO A 233 -11.51 -25.12 -7.00
N TYR A 234 -10.55 -24.82 -7.86
CA TYR A 234 -9.58 -23.74 -7.60
C TYR A 234 -10.23 -22.35 -7.61
N PHE A 235 -11.23 -22.14 -8.48
CA PHE A 235 -12.05 -20.93 -8.44
C PHE A 235 -12.78 -20.79 -7.10
N GLY A 236 -13.39 -21.89 -6.61
CA GLY A 236 -14.02 -21.90 -5.29
C GLY A 236 -13.06 -21.57 -4.14
N ILE A 237 -11.84 -22.10 -4.20
CA ILE A 237 -10.78 -21.80 -3.21
C ILE A 237 -10.37 -20.33 -3.28
N GLY A 238 -10.16 -19.78 -4.48
CA GLY A 238 -9.81 -18.35 -4.63
C GLY A 238 -10.93 -17.41 -4.18
N MET A 239 -12.20 -17.79 -4.38
CA MET A 239 -13.34 -17.03 -3.87
C MET A 239 -13.46 -17.11 -2.34
N PHE A 240 -13.14 -18.28 -1.76
CA PHE A 240 -13.05 -18.44 -0.31
C PHE A 240 -11.90 -17.61 0.27
N ASP A 241 -10.74 -17.61 -0.37
CA ASP A 241 -9.59 -16.81 0.02
C ASP A 241 -9.88 -15.30 -0.06
N LEU A 242 -10.54 -14.84 -1.12
CA LEU A 242 -11.03 -13.48 -1.22
C LEU A 242 -11.97 -13.13 -0.05
N ALA A 243 -12.90 -14.02 0.29
CA ALA A 243 -13.80 -13.80 1.43
C ALA A 243 -13.02 -13.70 2.75
N LEU A 244 -12.05 -14.60 2.97
CA LEU A 244 -11.19 -14.60 4.14
C LEU A 244 -10.40 -13.30 4.26
N THR A 245 -9.70 -12.89 3.20
CA THR A 245 -8.85 -11.69 3.18
C THR A 245 -9.67 -10.41 3.31
N VAL A 246 -10.86 -10.33 2.72
CA VAL A 246 -11.79 -9.20 2.89
C VAL A 246 -12.33 -9.12 4.33
N VAL A 247 -12.69 -10.26 4.93
CA VAL A 247 -13.13 -10.33 6.34
C VAL A 247 -11.99 -9.87 7.25
N MET A 248 -10.76 -10.35 7.03
CA MET A 248 -9.59 -9.90 7.77
C MET A 248 -9.36 -8.39 7.59
N GLY A 249 -9.37 -7.88 6.36
CA GLY A 249 -9.21 -6.45 6.08
C GLY A 249 -10.22 -5.59 6.85
N ARG A 250 -11.49 -6.03 6.91
CA ARG A 250 -12.55 -5.29 7.60
C ARG A 250 -12.47 -5.38 9.12
N PHE A 251 -12.19 -6.56 9.69
CA PHE A 251 -12.28 -6.79 11.13
C PHE A 251 -10.95 -6.67 11.87
N LEU A 252 -9.84 -7.04 11.23
CA LEU A 252 -8.51 -6.97 11.84
C LEU A 252 -7.87 -5.59 11.65
N PHE A 253 -8.10 -4.98 10.49
CA PHE A 253 -7.47 -3.70 10.11
C PHE A 253 -8.46 -2.55 9.94
N GLU A 254 -9.73 -2.79 10.24
CA GLU A 254 -10.79 -1.76 10.23
C GLU A 254 -10.99 -1.06 8.88
N VAL A 255 -10.55 -1.67 7.77
CA VAL A 255 -10.67 -1.07 6.44
C VAL A 255 -12.14 -0.94 6.05
N PRO A 256 -12.61 0.27 5.71
CA PRO A 256 -14.02 0.49 5.43
C PRO A 256 -14.40 -0.08 4.07
N LEU A 257 -15.23 -1.12 4.06
CA LEU A 257 -15.85 -1.64 2.84
C LEU A 257 -17.01 -0.74 2.42
N ARG A 258 -16.70 0.33 1.67
CA ARG A 258 -17.70 1.24 1.12
C ARG A 258 -18.12 0.78 -0.28
N GLY A 259 -19.38 0.35 -0.43
CA GLY A 259 -19.96 -0.05 -1.71
C GLY A 259 -20.67 -1.40 -1.66
N SER A 260 -20.79 -2.05 -2.82
CA SER A 260 -21.47 -3.34 -2.95
C SER A 260 -20.48 -4.49 -2.87
N GLY A 261 -20.63 -5.34 -1.84
CA GLY A 261 -19.86 -6.58 -1.74
C GLY A 261 -20.07 -7.48 -2.95
N PHE A 262 -21.29 -7.56 -3.49
CA PHE A 262 -21.57 -8.35 -4.69
C PHE A 262 -20.73 -7.91 -5.90
N LEU A 263 -20.55 -6.59 -6.09
CA LEU A 263 -19.74 -6.05 -7.17
C LEU A 263 -18.25 -6.40 -6.98
N LEU A 264 -17.76 -6.29 -5.74
CA LEU A 264 -16.41 -6.71 -5.38
C LEU A 264 -16.17 -8.20 -5.69
N PHE A 265 -17.04 -9.09 -5.21
CA PHE A 265 -16.91 -10.54 -5.46
C PHE A 265 -17.07 -10.89 -6.95
N SER A 266 -17.92 -10.17 -7.69
CA SER A 266 -18.12 -10.41 -9.12
C SER A 266 -16.88 -10.00 -9.95
N LEU A 267 -16.35 -8.81 -9.72
CA LEU A 267 -15.14 -8.32 -10.40
C LEU A 267 -13.91 -9.13 -10.03
N ALA A 268 -13.75 -9.44 -8.74
CA ALA A 268 -12.66 -10.28 -8.27
C ALA A 268 -12.79 -11.71 -8.83
N GLY A 269 -14.00 -12.24 -9.02
CA GLY A 269 -14.23 -13.50 -9.74
C GLY A 269 -13.76 -13.44 -11.19
N LEU A 270 -14.07 -12.37 -11.93
CA LEU A 270 -13.56 -12.18 -13.30
C LEU A 270 -12.03 -12.10 -13.34
N PHE A 271 -11.44 -11.35 -12.42
CA PHE A 271 -9.99 -11.25 -12.26
C PHE A 271 -9.35 -12.62 -11.95
N LEU A 272 -9.97 -13.38 -11.04
CA LEU A 272 -9.53 -14.71 -10.64
C LEU A 272 -9.53 -15.69 -11.82
N LEU A 273 -10.54 -15.64 -12.71
CA LEU A 273 -10.56 -16.46 -13.92
C LEU A 273 -9.36 -16.20 -14.83
N GLY A 274 -8.93 -14.94 -14.94
CA GLY A 274 -7.72 -14.55 -15.68
C GLY A 274 -6.46 -15.16 -15.06
N ALA A 275 -6.27 -14.95 -13.74
CA ALA A 275 -5.12 -15.46 -13.01
C ALA A 275 -5.03 -17.00 -13.04
N ILE A 276 -6.16 -17.68 -12.88
CA ILE A 276 -6.27 -19.14 -12.99
C ILE A 276 -5.90 -19.62 -14.40
N SER A 277 -6.39 -18.94 -15.44
CA SER A 277 -6.09 -19.28 -16.82
C SER A 277 -4.61 -19.15 -17.14
N GLN A 278 -3.96 -18.08 -16.64
CA GLN A 278 -2.52 -17.90 -16.74
C GLN A 278 -1.76 -19.05 -16.09
N GLY A 279 -2.12 -19.43 -14.86
CA GLY A 279 -1.46 -20.54 -14.17
C GLY A 279 -1.62 -21.87 -14.91
N VAL A 280 -2.78 -22.16 -15.50
CA VAL A 280 -2.98 -23.34 -16.36
C VAL A 280 -2.05 -23.35 -17.56
N VAL A 281 -1.87 -22.22 -18.25
CA VAL A 281 -0.96 -22.12 -19.39
C VAL A 281 0.47 -22.47 -18.97
N VAL A 282 0.93 -21.92 -17.84
CA VAL A 282 2.26 -22.26 -17.29
C VAL A 282 2.35 -23.74 -16.89
N SER A 283 1.27 -24.32 -16.36
CA SER A 283 1.17 -25.74 -16.02
C SER A 283 1.40 -26.66 -17.21
N ILE A 284 0.80 -26.32 -18.35
CA ILE A 284 0.87 -27.12 -19.59
C ILE A 284 2.29 -27.08 -20.17
N ILE A 285 2.94 -25.92 -20.14
CA ILE A 285 4.28 -25.73 -20.73
C ILE A 285 5.36 -26.41 -19.89
N ALA A 286 5.32 -26.22 -18.57
CA ALA A 286 6.41 -26.65 -17.69
C ALA A 286 6.49 -28.17 -17.50
N LYS A 287 5.35 -28.88 -17.45
CA LYS A 287 5.25 -30.34 -17.19
C LYS A 287 5.95 -30.87 -15.92
N ASN A 288 6.50 -29.98 -15.10
CA ASN A 288 7.14 -30.23 -13.82
C ASN A 288 6.56 -29.27 -12.78
N GLN A 289 6.13 -29.79 -11.63
CA GLN A 289 5.39 -29.05 -10.61
C GLN A 289 6.24 -27.94 -9.99
N LEU A 290 7.49 -28.25 -9.62
CA LEU A 290 8.40 -27.27 -9.03
C LEU A 290 8.72 -26.14 -10.03
N LEU A 291 9.12 -26.50 -11.24
CA LEU A 291 9.41 -25.55 -12.32
C LEU A 291 8.19 -24.67 -12.63
N SER A 292 7.00 -25.27 -12.74
CA SER A 292 5.77 -24.55 -13.07
C SER A 292 5.38 -23.53 -12.00
N SER A 293 5.51 -23.91 -10.72
CA SER A 293 5.24 -23.01 -9.60
C SER A 293 6.22 -21.83 -9.58
N GLN A 294 7.51 -22.06 -9.82
CA GLN A 294 8.53 -21.00 -9.85
C GLN A 294 8.32 -20.03 -11.02
N ILE A 295 8.08 -20.55 -12.23
CA ILE A 295 7.77 -19.72 -13.40
C ILE A 295 6.50 -18.90 -13.15
N SER A 296 5.47 -19.49 -12.55
CA SER A 296 4.22 -18.80 -12.26
C SER A 296 4.40 -17.67 -11.26
N ILE A 297 5.20 -17.88 -10.21
CA ILE A 297 5.54 -16.82 -9.25
C ILE A 297 6.23 -15.68 -9.99
N VAL A 298 7.28 -15.94 -10.75
CA VAL A 298 8.04 -14.88 -11.44
C VAL A 298 7.16 -14.13 -12.46
N LEU A 299 6.38 -14.86 -13.26
CA LEU A 299 5.56 -14.30 -14.33
C LEU A 299 4.33 -13.55 -13.80
N SER A 300 3.81 -13.93 -12.63
CA SER A 300 2.55 -13.37 -12.12
C SER A 300 2.80 -12.36 -11.01
N TYR A 301 3.67 -12.67 -10.04
CA TYR A 301 3.91 -11.84 -8.87
C TYR A 301 4.52 -10.50 -9.25
N LEU A 302 5.68 -10.49 -9.93
CA LEU A 302 6.40 -9.24 -10.20
C LEU A 302 5.58 -8.29 -11.08
N PRO A 303 4.98 -8.72 -12.21
CA PRO A 303 4.16 -7.82 -13.01
C PRO A 303 2.92 -7.35 -12.26
N THR A 304 2.24 -8.22 -11.51
CA THR A 304 1.07 -7.78 -10.72
C THR A 304 1.46 -6.78 -9.65
N PHE A 305 2.56 -7.00 -8.94
CA PHE A 305 2.99 -6.14 -7.85
C PHE A 305 3.41 -4.74 -8.35
N ILE A 306 4.06 -4.68 -9.51
CA ILE A 306 4.57 -3.42 -10.09
C ILE A 306 3.51 -2.72 -10.94
N LEU A 307 2.74 -3.44 -11.75
CA LEU A 307 1.82 -2.89 -12.76
C LEU A 307 0.37 -2.74 -12.29
N SER A 308 0.00 -3.25 -11.11
CA SER A 308 -1.40 -3.18 -10.62
C SER A 308 -1.85 -1.79 -10.16
N GLY A 309 -0.94 -0.81 -10.08
CA GLY A 309 -1.24 0.46 -9.42
C GLY A 309 -1.02 0.43 -7.91
N PHE A 310 -0.62 -0.72 -7.34
CA PHE A 310 -0.44 -0.89 -5.90
C PHE A 310 0.74 -0.11 -5.33
N ILE A 311 1.93 -0.23 -5.93
CA ILE A 311 3.11 0.52 -5.48
C ILE A 311 3.23 1.85 -6.21
N TYR A 312 3.05 1.81 -7.52
CA TYR A 312 3.22 2.97 -8.38
C TYR A 312 1.89 3.33 -9.02
N PRO A 313 1.44 4.59 -8.93
CA PRO A 313 0.28 5.04 -9.70
C PRO A 313 0.45 4.69 -11.18
N ILE A 314 -0.62 4.17 -11.80
CA ILE A 314 -0.61 3.76 -13.22
C ILE A 314 -0.25 4.97 -14.11
N ASP A 315 -0.69 6.17 -13.72
CA ASP A 315 -0.40 7.42 -14.43
C ASP A 315 1.10 7.74 -14.55
N ASN A 316 1.93 7.19 -13.65
CA ASN A 316 3.39 7.39 -13.69
C ASN A 316 4.10 6.40 -14.63
N MET A 317 3.40 5.38 -15.15
CA MET A 317 4.00 4.39 -16.04
C MET A 317 4.12 4.92 -17.48
N PRO A 318 5.07 4.42 -18.30
CA PRO A 318 5.11 4.75 -19.72
C PRO A 318 3.79 4.38 -20.41
N LYS A 319 3.31 5.21 -21.35
CA LYS A 319 2.03 5.01 -22.06
C LYS A 319 1.83 3.61 -22.67
N LEU A 320 2.91 2.92 -23.04
CA LEU A 320 2.87 1.57 -23.61
C LEU A 320 2.34 0.51 -22.62
N ILE A 321 2.47 0.77 -21.31
CA ILE A 321 2.18 -0.20 -20.23
C ILE A 321 0.95 0.24 -19.41
N GLN A 322 0.40 1.42 -19.67
CA GLN A 322 -0.74 1.98 -18.92
C GLN A 322 -2.09 1.27 -19.17
N GLY A 323 -2.18 0.42 -20.20
CA GLY A 323 -3.41 -0.30 -20.59
C GLY A 323 -3.81 -0.04 -22.03
#